data_AF-A0A6I5CVS2-F1
#
_entry.id   AF-A0A6I5CVS2-F1
#
_cell.length_a   1.000
_cell.length_b   1.000
_cell.length_c   1.000
_cell.angle_alpha   90.00
_cell.angle_beta   90.00
_cell.angle_gamma   90.00
#
_symmetry.space_group_name_H-M   'P 1'
#
loop_
_entity.id
_entity.type
_entity.pdbx_description
1 polymer ?
#
loop_
_entity_poly.entity_id
_entity_poly.type
_entity_poly.pdbx_seq_one_letter_code
_entity_poly.pdbx_strand_id
1 'polypeptide(L)' 'PWSLRLLDIDRILADARAARQAGADVVVVSLDWGHPDQDGPDAEQTELARRLTAARTGARPAVDLILGTGA' A
#
# COMPACT_ATOMS: atom_id res chain seq x y z
N PRO A 1 -3.60 7.66 25.29
CA PRO A 1 -3.23 8.27 23.99
C PRO A 1 -3.07 7.19 22.92
N TRP A 2 -4.01 7.13 21.98
CA TRP A 2 -3.93 6.18 20.87
C TRP A 2 -2.87 6.69 19.88
N SER A 3 -1.80 5.91 19.68
CA SER A 3 -0.82 6.18 18.64
C SER A 3 -1.46 5.82 17.31
N LEU A 4 -1.78 6.83 16.48
CA LEU A 4 -1.95 6.59 15.06
C LEU A 4 -0.68 5.91 14.56
N ARG A 5 -0.82 4.70 14.03
CA ARG A 5 0.31 3.97 13.47
C ARG A 5 0.55 4.61 12.11
N LEU A 6 1.58 5.46 12.01
CA LEU A 6 1.98 6.04 10.73
C LEU A 6 2.25 4.90 9.72
N LEU A 7 1.86 5.11 8.47
CA LEU A 7 2.10 4.15 7.39
C LEU A 7 3.61 3.93 7.22
N ASP A 8 4.06 2.70 7.47
CA ASP A 8 5.44 2.29 7.29
C ASP A 8 5.58 1.57 5.94
N ILE A 9 6.10 2.30 4.96
CA ILE A 9 6.25 1.84 3.57
C ILE A 9 7.17 0.63 3.50
N ASP A 10 8.28 0.65 4.23
CA ASP A 10 9.29 -0.41 4.16
C ASP A 10 8.73 -1.72 4.71
N ARG A 11 7.95 -1.63 5.79
CA ARG A 11 7.21 -2.77 6.32
C ARG A 11 6.19 -3.31 5.32
N ILE A 12 5.36 -2.45 4.71
CA ILE A 12 4.37 -2.87 3.71
C ILE A 12 5.06 -3.61 2.55
N LEU A 13 6.19 -3.11 2.07
CA LEU A 13 6.94 -3.74 0.99
C LEU A 13 7.59 -5.07 1.41
N ALA A 14 8.06 -5.19 2.65
CA ALA A 14 8.59 -6.44 3.18
C ALA A 14 7.50 -7.52 3.23
N ASP A 15 6.33 -7.18 3.78
CA ASP A 15 5.18 -8.08 3.88
C ASP A 15 4.66 -8.49 2.48
N ALA A 16 4.59 -7.54 1.54
CA ALA A 16 4.19 -7.80 0.16
C ALA A 16 5.17 -8.73 -0.58
N ARG A 17 6.48 -8.54 -0.39
CA ARG A 17 7.51 -9.43 -0.94
C ARG A 17 7.40 -10.84 -0.36
N ALA A 18 7.19 -10.95 0.95
CA ALA A 18 7.00 -12.24 1.61
C ALA A 18 5.76 -12.97 1.05
N ALA A 19 4.65 -12.27 0.85
CA ALA A 19 3.45 -12.85 0.24
C ALA A 19 3.72 -13.39 -1.17
N ARG A 20 4.44 -12.63 -2.00
CA ARG A 20 4.83 -13.06 -3.35
C ARG A 20 5.76 -14.27 -3.32
N GLN A 21 6.74 -14.28 -2.43
CA GLN A 21 7.66 -15.41 -2.25
C GLN A 21 6.93 -16.68 -1.76
N ALA A 22 5.86 -16.51 -0.98
CA ALA A 22 4.99 -17.59 -0.54
C ALA A 22 4.04 -18.11 -1.65
N GLY A 23 4.10 -17.54 -2.86
CA GLY A 23 3.34 -18.01 -4.02
C GLY A 23 2.09 -17.19 -4.35
N ALA A 24 1.87 -16.03 -3.72
CA ALA A 24 0.73 -15.18 -4.07
C ALA A 24 0.78 -14.74 -5.55
N ASP A 25 -0.33 -14.92 -6.27
CA ASP A 25 -0.49 -14.45 -7.65
C ASP A 25 -0.89 -12.99 -7.74
N VAL A 26 -1.61 -12.51 -6.73
CA VAL A 26 -2.00 -11.10 -6.59
C VAL A 26 -1.79 -10.67 -5.15
N VAL A 27 -1.18 -9.52 -4.94
CA VAL A 27 -1.01 -8.88 -3.63
C VAL A 27 -1.77 -7.56 -3.62
N VAL A 28 -2.76 -7.46 -2.73
CA VAL A 28 -3.57 -6.26 -2.52
C VAL A 28 -3.26 -5.69 -1.15
N VAL A 29 -2.99 -4.39 -1.09
CA VAL A 29 -2.81 -3.68 0.18
C VAL A 29 -4.05 -2.84 0.46
N SER A 30 -4.69 -3.07 1.60
CA SER A 30 -5.79 -2.22 2.08
C SER A 30 -5.23 -1.19 3.05
N LEU A 31 -5.35 0.08 2.69
CA LEU A 31 -4.88 1.21 3.49
C LEU A 31 -6.06 1.97 4.06
N ASP A 32 -5.99 2.19 5.37
CA ASP A 32 -6.79 3.20 6.04
C ASP A 32 -6.15 4.56 5.75
N TRP A 33 -6.71 5.26 4.77
CA TRP A 33 -6.27 6.56 4.28
C TRP A 33 -7.45 7.33 3.70
N GLY A 34 -7.29 8.62 3.47
CA GLY A 34 -8.34 9.52 2.98
C GLY A 34 -8.54 10.71 3.92
N HIS A 35 -9.09 11.79 3.37
CA HIS A 35 -9.47 12.99 4.13
C HIS A 35 -10.99 13.07 4.17
N PRO A 36 -11.62 13.40 5.31
CA PRO A 36 -13.09 13.44 5.43
C PRO A 36 -13.77 14.46 4.50
N ASP A 37 -13.00 15.40 3.98
CA ASP A 37 -13.40 16.51 3.14
C ASP A 37 -12.99 16.32 1.66
N GLN A 38 -12.54 15.12 1.27
CA GLN A 38 -12.19 14.78 -0.11
C GLN A 38 -12.69 13.41 -0.55
N ASP A 39 -13.21 13.31 -1.78
CA ASP A 39 -13.74 12.08 -2.37
C ASP A 39 -12.65 11.11 -2.91
N GLY A 40 -11.37 11.52 -2.89
CA GLY A 40 -10.28 10.74 -3.49
C GLY A 40 -8.92 11.00 -2.85
N PRO A 41 -7.88 10.26 -3.28
CA PRO A 41 -6.56 10.40 -2.70
C PRO A 41 -5.93 11.73 -3.06
N ASP A 42 -5.26 12.35 -2.09
CA ASP A 42 -4.46 13.55 -2.31
C ASP A 42 -3.14 13.23 -3.05
N ALA A 43 -2.31 14.26 -3.25
CA ALA A 43 -1.03 14.12 -3.94
C ALA A 43 -0.03 13.23 -3.18
N GLU A 44 -0.01 13.29 -1.85
CA GLU A 44 0.89 12.47 -1.02
C GLU A 44 0.49 10.99 -1.06
N GLN A 45 -0.81 10.73 -0.96
CA GLN A 45 -1.38 9.39 -1.09
C GLN A 45 -1.16 8.82 -2.49
N THR A 46 -1.28 9.64 -3.54
CA THR A 46 -0.99 9.24 -4.90
C THR A 46 0.49 8.89 -5.11
N GLU A 47 1.41 9.68 -4.52
CA GLU A 47 2.84 9.39 -4.60
C GLU A 47 3.21 8.12 -3.83
N LEU A 48 2.65 7.93 -2.63
CA LEU A 48 2.76 6.69 -1.87
C LEU A 48 2.28 5.48 -2.70
N ALA A 49 1.13 5.61 -3.35
CA ALA A 49 0.57 4.56 -4.19
C ALA A 49 1.52 4.14 -5.32
N ARG A 50 2.13 5.13 -5.98
CA ARG A 50 3.13 4.92 -7.03
C ARG A 50 4.36 4.20 -6.52
N ARG A 51 4.90 4.62 -5.38
CA ARG A 51 6.07 3.96 -4.75
C ARG A 51 5.79 2.49 -4.42
N LEU A 52 4.63 2.19 -3.86
CA LEU A 52 4.25 0.83 -3.48
C LEU A 52 4.04 -0.08 -4.70
N THR A 53 3.32 0.41 -5.72
CA THR A 53 3.03 -0.36 -6.95
C THR A 53 4.22 -0.46 -7.91
N ALA A 54 5.19 0.46 -7.83
CA ALA A 54 6.43 0.38 -8.60
C ALA A 54 7.40 -0.69 -8.07
N ALA A 55 7.30 -1.06 -6.79
CA ALA A 55 8.17 -2.06 -6.18
C ALA A 55 8.01 -3.43 -6.85
N ARG A 56 9.12 -4.17 -6.93
CA ARG A 56 9.18 -5.46 -7.62
C ARG A 56 9.64 -6.58 -6.70
N THR A 57 9.19 -7.79 -7.00
CA THR A 57 9.67 -9.06 -6.46
C THR A 57 9.95 -9.99 -7.64
N GLY A 58 11.21 -10.05 -8.07
CA GLY A 58 11.57 -10.65 -9.35
C GLY A 58 10.94 -9.89 -10.52
N ALA A 59 10.32 -10.60 -11.46
CA ALA A 59 9.66 -9.99 -12.62
C ALA A 59 8.28 -9.38 -12.29
N ARG A 60 7.67 -9.75 -11.15
CA ARG A 60 6.31 -9.33 -10.79
C ARG A 60 6.30 -8.10 -9.88
N PRO A 61 5.25 -7.27 -9.91
CA PRO A 61 5.02 -6.26 -8.88
C PRO A 61 5.01 -6.88 -7.48
N ALA A 62 5.51 -6.14 -6.49
CA ALA A 62 5.37 -6.49 -5.09
C ALA A 62 3.93 -6.26 -4.61
N VAL A 63 3.31 -5.16 -5.07
CA VAL A 63 1.90 -4.81 -4.83
C VAL A 63 1.21 -4.60 -6.17
N ASP A 64 0.09 -5.27 -6.39
CA ASP A 64 -0.68 -5.21 -7.65
C ASP A 64 -1.80 -4.17 -7.57
N LEU A 65 -2.39 -3.97 -6.38
CA LEU A 65 -3.50 -3.06 -6.16
C LEU A 65 -3.46 -2.48 -4.74
N ILE A 66 -3.89 -1.22 -4.64
CA ILE A 66 -4.14 -0.56 -3.36
C ILE A 66 -5.63 -0.25 -3.27
N LEU A 67 -6.24 -0.61 -2.13
CA LEU A 67 -7.61 -0.29 -1.79
C LEU A 67 -7.61 0.70 -0.63
N GLY A 68 -8.12 1.91 -0.89
CA GLY A 68 -8.39 2.88 0.15
C GLY A 68 -9.76 2.69 0.76
N THR A 69 -9.87 2.68 2.07
CA THR A 69 -11.19 2.52 2.73
C THR A 69 -11.92 3.82 3.03
N GLY A 70 -11.30 4.99 2.89
CA GLY A 70 -11.93 6.28 3.22
C GLY A 70 -12.14 6.42 4.74
N ALA A 71 -11.91 7.63 5.27
CA ALA A 71 -12.27 7.97 6.64
C ALA A 71 -13.76 8.38 6.73
#